data_AF-A0AAD7A0Z5-F1
#
_entry.id   AF-A0AAD7A0Z5-F1
#
_cell.length_a   1.000
_cell.length_b   1.000
_cell.length_c   1.000
_cell.angle_alpha   90.00
_cell.angle_beta   90.00
_cell.angle_gamma   90.00
#
_symmetry.space_group_name_H-M   'P 1'
#
loop_
_entity.id
_entity.type
_entity.pdbx_description
1 polymer ?
#
loop_
_entity_poly.entity_id
_entity_poly.type
_entity_poly.pdbx_seq_one_letter_code
_entity_poly.pdbx_strand_id
1 'polypeptide(L)'
;MNEGAPISRTKSVSKNTRDDLRPSDILIERFGAWKALVKQLIAYFEGVADVHSSTAKELTKLSAVIQVPFRAGNHFLGESGLQDIYSDIRDKTRAVAEEHANLGRTIDSSIVQHLQKVRTEIKAHIKNIQNDTGKLATNVAKEREFSTRLITDLSANISSFKSTPMAVTSKTDPYVVNAAVIHQLTKQVHEENLLQKSILAMQQNSANFEEAIVRALQSAWQTYDEWQGRTNAAIAGTHMALSAHVARLPPDREWTAFRARHPDHLLDPATPARDPAAVVSPHRADPSVAPVRTGLLERKKRFTRAYRESFFVLTPAGFLHEYASAADREPLFSLFLPMCTLGPPSAATAAAHKFHIEGRKDGTTAGSTIRRSLRLRGGEHAWSFRARSREDMMGWWDAMSALCARHLVASDQGERRGPVAAAVRAAGYLSEDTDGVGSSGEDELEYADTEGGPPSYTHDMEMDKKAHDPSTDAGGTVERRPSKHQQLSRSENAVAWFAVGMGV
;
A
#
# COMPACT_ATOMS: atom_id res chain seq x y z
N MET A 1 27.26 67.04 40.91
CA MET A 1 27.98 68.18 40.30
C MET A 1 29.47 67.90 40.43
N ASN A 2 30.29 67.83 39.38
CA ASN A 2 30.02 68.11 37.96
C ASN A 2 30.38 66.88 37.09
N GLU A 3 29.71 66.68 35.95
CA GLU A 3 29.90 65.48 35.12
C GLU A 3 31.04 65.64 34.10
N GLY A 4 31.96 64.66 34.07
CA GLY A 4 33.08 64.63 33.12
C GLY A 4 32.69 64.03 31.78
N ALA A 5 31.94 64.77 30.95
CA ALA A 5 31.55 64.31 29.62
C ALA A 5 32.76 64.26 28.65
N PRO A 6 33.11 63.09 28.06
CA PRO A 6 34.13 63.03 27.03
C PRO A 6 33.61 63.65 25.73
N ILE A 7 34.27 64.71 25.24
CA ILE A 7 33.95 65.34 23.96
C ILE A 7 34.27 64.37 22.83
N SER A 8 33.27 63.58 22.43
CA SER A 8 33.38 62.66 21.30
C SER A 8 33.61 63.47 20.03
N ARG A 9 34.80 63.33 19.45
CA ARG A 9 35.21 64.02 18.23
C ARG A 9 34.41 63.45 17.05
N THR A 10 33.24 64.03 16.81
CA THR A 10 32.43 63.80 15.61
C THR A 10 33.28 64.14 14.38
N LYS A 11 33.85 63.10 13.76
CA LYS A 11 34.50 63.24 12.46
C LYS A 11 33.42 63.73 11.50
N SER A 12 33.58 64.95 11.01
CA SER A 12 32.69 65.57 10.03
C SER A 12 32.76 64.78 8.72
N VAL A 13 31.86 63.80 8.56
CA VAL A 13 31.56 63.12 7.29
C VAL A 13 30.77 64.08 6.40
N SER A 14 31.45 65.18 6.07
CA SER A 14 30.97 66.27 5.22
C SER A 14 32.12 66.80 4.36
N LYS A 15 33.04 65.90 3.96
CA LYS A 15 33.80 66.09 2.73
C LYS A 15 32.78 65.97 1.59
N ASN A 16 32.15 67.09 1.27
CA ASN A 16 31.17 67.20 0.19
C ASN A 16 31.88 67.22 -1.16
N THR A 17 32.76 66.24 -1.39
CA THR A 17 33.25 65.89 -2.72
C THR A 17 32.08 65.28 -3.48
N ARG A 18 31.24 66.16 -4.04
CA ARG A 18 30.84 66.00 -5.43
C ARG A 18 32.12 66.04 -6.26
N ASP A 19 32.84 64.91 -6.26
CA ASP A 19 33.97 64.73 -7.16
C ASP A 19 33.47 64.91 -8.60
N ASP A 20 34.33 65.42 -9.45
CA ASP A 20 34.05 65.75 -10.85
C ASP A 20 33.98 64.47 -11.69
N LEU A 21 33.01 63.61 -11.35
CA LEU A 21 32.73 62.32 -11.99
C LEU A 21 32.35 62.58 -13.44
N ARG A 22 33.36 62.47 -14.30
CA ARG A 22 33.23 62.60 -15.75
C ARG A 22 32.05 61.71 -16.19
N PRO A 23 31.14 62.17 -17.07
CA PRO A 23 29.95 61.38 -17.45
C PRO A 23 30.23 59.97 -17.99
N SER A 24 31.46 59.71 -18.48
CA SER A 24 31.95 58.37 -18.81
C SER A 24 31.96 57.40 -17.62
N ASP A 25 32.34 57.88 -16.44
CA ASP A 25 32.66 57.02 -15.29
C ASP A 25 31.38 56.44 -14.68
N ILE A 26 30.30 57.23 -14.66
CA ILE A 26 28.95 56.79 -14.29
C ILE A 26 28.41 55.72 -15.26
N LEU A 27 28.66 55.88 -16.58
CA LEU A 27 28.29 54.86 -17.57
C LEU A 27 29.13 53.58 -17.42
N ILE A 28 30.43 53.71 -17.12
CA ILE A 28 31.33 52.57 -16.84
C ILE A 28 30.85 51.80 -15.61
N GLU A 29 30.43 52.48 -14.55
CA GLU A 29 29.84 51.84 -13.35
C GLU A 29 28.53 51.12 -13.70
N ARG A 30 27.61 51.78 -14.43
CA ARG A 30 26.33 51.19 -14.86
C ARG A 30 26.51 49.91 -15.67
N PHE A 31 27.39 49.91 -16.67
CA PHE A 31 27.69 48.68 -17.43
C PHE A 31 28.53 47.66 -16.64
N GLY A 32 29.31 48.11 -15.66
CA GLY A 32 29.92 47.26 -14.65
C GLY A 32 28.88 46.44 -13.86
N ALA A 33 27.80 47.09 -13.43
CA ALA A 33 26.67 46.45 -12.77
C ALA A 33 25.92 45.48 -13.70
N TRP A 34 25.60 45.88 -14.94
CA TRP A 34 25.00 44.97 -15.94
C TRP A 34 25.85 43.71 -16.17
N LYS A 35 27.17 43.88 -16.36
CA LYS A 35 28.12 42.77 -16.51
C LYS A 35 28.16 41.84 -15.29
N ALA A 36 27.89 42.36 -14.09
CA ALA A 36 27.77 41.56 -12.88
C ALA A 36 26.44 40.79 -12.83
N LEU A 37 25.32 41.43 -13.18
CA LEU A 37 23.99 40.79 -13.28
C LEU A 37 24.00 39.65 -14.32
N VAL A 38 24.54 39.88 -15.52
CA VAL A 38 24.66 38.82 -16.55
C VAL A 38 25.57 37.68 -16.07
N LYS A 39 26.64 37.97 -15.29
CA LYS A 39 27.47 36.91 -14.66
C LYS A 39 26.67 36.07 -13.65
N GLN A 40 25.74 36.66 -12.89
CA GLN A 40 24.88 35.92 -11.96
C GLN A 40 23.90 35.02 -12.72
N LEU A 41 23.27 35.51 -13.78
CA LEU A 41 22.33 34.74 -14.60
C LEU A 41 23.02 33.59 -15.35
N ILE A 42 24.26 33.79 -15.81
CA ILE A 42 25.14 32.72 -16.34
C ILE A 42 25.31 31.61 -15.30
N ALA A 43 25.77 31.95 -14.09
CA ALA A 43 26.01 30.96 -13.03
C ALA A 43 24.74 30.23 -12.58
N TYR A 44 23.58 30.88 -12.68
CA TYR A 44 22.28 30.24 -12.48
C TYR A 44 22.01 29.17 -13.54
N PHE A 45 22.13 29.49 -14.84
CA PHE A 45 21.88 28.51 -15.90
C PHE A 45 22.95 27.41 -15.99
N GLU A 46 24.21 27.71 -15.68
CA GLU A 46 25.26 26.70 -15.46
C GLU A 46 24.82 25.70 -14.37
N GLY A 47 24.32 26.19 -13.22
CA GLY A 47 23.78 25.36 -12.15
C GLY A 47 22.52 24.55 -12.52
N VAL A 48 21.61 25.10 -13.33
CA VAL A 48 20.44 24.35 -13.84
C VAL A 48 20.88 23.23 -14.79
N ALA A 49 21.83 23.50 -15.69
CA ALA A 49 22.39 22.47 -16.58
C ALA A 49 23.04 21.33 -15.78
N ASP A 50 23.77 21.65 -14.71
CA ASP A 50 24.35 20.66 -13.79
C ASP A 50 23.30 19.83 -13.05
N VAL A 51 22.20 20.43 -12.58
CA VAL A 51 21.08 19.69 -11.96
C VAL A 51 20.46 18.70 -12.95
N HIS A 52 20.24 19.10 -14.20
CA HIS A 52 19.72 18.20 -15.24
C HIS A 52 20.73 17.09 -15.61
N SER A 53 22.02 17.44 -15.73
CA SER A 53 23.14 16.51 -15.94
C SER A 53 23.27 15.48 -14.81
N SER A 54 23.06 15.89 -13.55
CA SER A 54 23.06 14.99 -12.40
C SER A 54 21.81 14.10 -12.36
N THR A 55 20.63 14.67 -12.64
CA THR A 55 19.37 13.91 -12.67
C THR A 55 19.41 12.80 -13.71
N ALA A 56 19.95 13.07 -14.91
CA ALA A 56 20.17 12.06 -15.95
C ALA A 56 21.10 10.91 -15.48
N LYS A 57 22.19 11.22 -14.76
CA LYS A 57 23.13 10.21 -14.25
C LYS A 57 22.47 9.31 -13.21
N GLU A 58 21.69 9.86 -12.28
CA GLU A 58 21.00 9.06 -11.27
C GLU A 58 19.84 8.23 -11.85
N LEU A 59 19.08 8.77 -12.80
CA LEU A 59 18.06 7.99 -13.54
C LEU A 59 18.69 6.86 -14.37
N THR A 60 19.86 7.09 -14.97
CA THR A 60 20.60 6.04 -15.68
C THR A 60 20.99 4.89 -14.74
N LYS A 61 21.50 5.21 -13.53
CA LYS A 61 21.76 4.20 -12.48
C LYS A 61 20.49 3.49 -12.03
N LEU A 62 19.39 4.23 -11.84
CA LEU A 62 18.10 3.68 -11.43
C LEU A 62 17.57 2.66 -12.44
N SER A 63 17.71 2.93 -13.74
CA SER A 63 17.37 1.94 -14.79
C SER A 63 18.12 0.63 -14.61
N ALA A 64 19.41 0.67 -14.24
CA ALA A 64 20.24 -0.51 -14.05
C ALA A 64 19.90 -1.34 -12.79
N VAL A 65 19.08 -0.82 -11.87
CA VAL A 65 18.54 -1.61 -10.74
C VAL A 65 17.61 -2.72 -11.26
N ILE A 66 16.90 -2.48 -12.37
CA ILE A 66 15.93 -3.40 -12.94
C ILE A 66 16.65 -4.39 -13.88
N GLN A 67 16.98 -5.55 -13.32
CA GLN A 67 17.69 -6.65 -13.97
C GLN A 67 16.71 -7.56 -14.73
N VAL A 68 16.70 -7.47 -16.06
CA VAL A 68 15.76 -8.17 -16.96
C VAL A 68 16.54 -8.72 -18.17
N PRO A 69 16.37 -9.99 -18.59
CA PRO A 69 15.44 -11.00 -18.08
C PRO A 69 15.69 -11.42 -16.63
N PHE A 70 14.63 -11.85 -15.95
CA PHE A 70 14.71 -12.26 -14.55
C PHE A 70 15.50 -13.58 -14.43
N ARG A 71 16.32 -13.73 -13.38
CA ARG A 71 16.99 -15.01 -13.07
C ARG A 71 15.99 -16.16 -12.82
N ALA A 72 14.80 -15.82 -12.33
CA ALA A 72 13.66 -16.72 -12.16
C ALA A 72 12.71 -16.72 -13.37
N GLY A 73 13.20 -16.39 -14.57
CA GLY A 73 12.37 -16.12 -15.77
C GLY A 73 11.37 -17.23 -16.13
N ASN A 74 11.69 -18.50 -15.87
CA ASN A 74 10.78 -19.63 -16.12
C ASN A 74 9.44 -19.53 -15.35
N HIS A 75 9.39 -18.80 -14.23
CA HIS A 75 8.18 -18.61 -13.43
C HIS A 75 7.25 -17.52 -13.97
N PHE A 76 7.79 -16.55 -14.72
CA PHE A 76 7.06 -15.38 -15.21
C PHE A 76 6.79 -15.48 -16.72
N LEU A 77 5.96 -14.60 -17.26
CA LEU A 77 5.79 -14.41 -18.69
C LEU A 77 6.85 -13.44 -19.25
N GLY A 78 7.43 -13.81 -20.39
CA GLY A 78 8.40 -12.98 -21.11
C GLY A 78 7.72 -11.79 -21.81
N GLU A 79 6.85 -12.09 -22.76
CA GLU A 79 6.02 -11.14 -23.52
C GLU A 79 4.62 -11.07 -22.91
N SER A 80 3.97 -9.90 -22.89
CA SER A 80 2.63 -9.67 -22.31
C SER A 80 2.50 -10.05 -20.82
N GLY A 81 3.60 -9.83 -20.07
CA GLY A 81 3.75 -10.22 -18.67
C GLY A 81 4.65 -9.29 -17.87
N LEU A 82 4.97 -9.68 -16.63
CA LEU A 82 5.79 -8.87 -15.73
C LEU A 82 7.21 -8.64 -16.25
N GLN A 83 7.80 -9.56 -17.01
CA GLN A 83 9.14 -9.38 -17.54
C GLN A 83 9.19 -8.32 -18.68
N ASP A 84 8.12 -8.24 -19.47
CA ASP A 84 7.88 -7.21 -20.47
C ASP A 84 7.77 -5.84 -19.79
N ILE A 85 6.88 -5.75 -18.79
CA ILE A 85 6.63 -4.54 -18.00
C ILE A 85 7.89 -4.04 -17.30
N TYR A 86 8.69 -4.90 -16.67
CA TYR A 86 9.94 -4.48 -16.04
C TYR A 86 11.01 -4.05 -17.06
N SER A 87 11.01 -4.63 -18.27
CA SER A 87 11.86 -4.14 -19.36
C SER A 87 11.44 -2.74 -19.80
N ASP A 88 10.12 -2.49 -19.91
CA ASP A 88 9.58 -1.17 -20.22
C ASP A 88 9.86 -0.15 -19.10
N ILE A 89 9.70 -0.49 -17.81
CA ILE A 89 10.07 0.40 -16.69
C ILE A 89 11.55 0.80 -16.81
N ARG A 90 12.47 -0.15 -17.06
CA ARG A 90 13.90 0.12 -17.27
C ARG A 90 14.13 1.08 -18.43
N ASP A 91 13.58 0.77 -19.60
CA ASP A 91 13.94 1.47 -20.83
C ASP A 91 13.21 2.82 -20.96
N LYS A 92 12.01 2.97 -20.37
CA LYS A 92 11.36 4.27 -20.15
C LYS A 92 12.11 5.13 -19.13
N THR A 93 12.66 4.55 -18.06
CA THR A 93 13.52 5.27 -17.11
C THR A 93 14.79 5.80 -17.80
N ARG A 94 15.36 5.03 -18.74
CA ARG A 94 16.47 5.50 -19.59
C ARG A 94 16.02 6.64 -20.52
N ALA A 95 14.86 6.56 -21.16
CA ALA A 95 14.35 7.64 -22.00
C ALA A 95 14.15 8.96 -21.21
N VAL A 96 13.64 8.91 -19.97
CA VAL A 96 13.56 10.08 -19.09
C VAL A 96 14.95 10.62 -18.71
N ALA A 97 15.94 9.74 -18.51
CA ALA A 97 17.32 10.15 -18.28
C ALA A 97 17.92 10.88 -19.51
N GLU A 98 17.63 10.40 -20.71
CA GLU A 98 18.07 11.01 -21.98
C GLU A 98 17.43 12.39 -22.21
N GLU A 99 16.14 12.56 -21.87
CA GLU A 99 15.46 13.86 -21.87
C GLU A 99 16.13 14.88 -20.93
N HIS A 100 16.44 14.49 -19.68
CA HIS A 100 17.20 15.36 -18.77
C HIS A 100 18.60 15.68 -19.31
N ALA A 101 19.29 14.71 -19.93
CA ALA A 101 20.61 14.93 -20.52
C ALA A 101 20.57 15.84 -21.76
N ASN A 102 19.50 15.75 -22.56
CA ASN A 102 19.26 16.62 -23.71
C ASN A 102 19.05 18.06 -23.25
N LEU A 103 18.13 18.29 -22.31
CA LEU A 103 17.84 19.63 -21.79
C LEU A 103 19.07 20.29 -21.14
N GLY A 104 19.83 19.55 -20.32
CA GLY A 104 21.08 20.05 -19.73
C GLY A 104 22.11 20.49 -20.78
N ARG A 105 22.31 19.69 -21.84
CA ARG A 105 23.17 20.05 -22.97
C ARG A 105 22.67 21.28 -23.75
N THR A 106 21.37 21.42 -23.94
CA THR A 106 20.78 22.59 -24.63
C THR A 106 20.95 23.87 -23.83
N ILE A 107 20.80 23.83 -22.50
CA ILE A 107 21.00 24.99 -21.62
C ILE A 107 22.44 25.49 -21.69
N ASP A 108 23.43 24.60 -21.56
CA ASP A 108 24.84 24.98 -21.64
C ASP A 108 25.24 25.47 -23.05
N SER A 109 24.92 24.71 -24.10
CA SER A 109 25.35 25.03 -25.47
C SER A 109 24.63 26.21 -26.12
N SER A 110 23.39 26.52 -25.71
CA SER A 110 22.60 27.62 -26.27
C SER A 110 22.54 28.82 -25.31
N ILE A 111 21.97 28.63 -24.11
CA ILE A 111 21.61 29.74 -23.21
C ILE A 111 22.85 30.30 -22.52
N VAL A 112 23.71 29.45 -21.95
CA VAL A 112 24.95 29.88 -21.29
C VAL A 112 25.88 30.54 -22.31
N GLN A 113 26.10 29.94 -23.49
CA GLN A 113 26.94 30.57 -24.53
C GLN A 113 26.40 31.92 -25.01
N HIS A 114 25.07 32.05 -25.19
CA HIS A 114 24.45 33.33 -25.57
C HIS A 114 24.72 34.41 -24.50
N LEU A 115 24.51 34.10 -23.22
CA LEU A 115 24.76 35.05 -22.13
C LEU A 115 26.26 35.36 -21.95
N GLN A 116 27.16 34.40 -22.16
CA GLN A 116 28.63 34.63 -22.17
C GLN A 116 29.05 35.57 -23.32
N LYS A 117 28.39 35.50 -24.48
CA LYS A 117 28.56 36.45 -25.59
C LYS A 117 28.12 37.86 -25.19
N VAL A 118 26.91 38.03 -24.65
CA VAL A 118 26.41 39.32 -24.14
C VAL A 118 27.35 39.92 -23.08
N ARG A 119 27.81 39.10 -22.12
CA ARG A 119 28.80 39.49 -21.10
C ARG A 119 30.13 39.97 -21.70
N THR A 120 30.52 39.44 -22.86
CA THR A 120 31.73 39.83 -23.59
C THR A 120 31.50 41.13 -24.38
N GLU A 121 30.32 41.30 -24.98
CA GLU A 121 29.90 42.54 -25.66
C GLU A 121 29.83 43.72 -24.67
N ILE A 122 29.27 43.53 -23.46
CA ILE A 122 29.27 44.56 -22.40
C ILE A 122 30.72 44.93 -22.01
N LYS A 123 31.63 43.95 -21.92
CA LYS A 123 33.06 44.21 -21.66
C LYS A 123 33.72 45.00 -22.78
N ALA A 124 33.27 44.88 -24.03
CA ALA A 124 33.73 45.69 -25.15
C ALA A 124 33.14 47.12 -25.10
N HIS A 125 31.84 47.28 -24.83
CA HIS A 125 31.20 48.59 -24.70
C HIS A 125 31.83 49.46 -23.60
N ILE A 126 32.13 48.87 -22.44
CA ILE A 126 32.86 49.55 -21.35
C ILE A 126 34.22 50.09 -21.83
N LYS A 127 34.98 49.30 -22.60
CA LYS A 127 36.26 49.75 -23.18
C LYS A 127 36.07 50.89 -24.18
N ASN A 128 34.97 50.88 -24.94
CA ASN A 128 34.67 51.92 -25.91
C ASN A 128 34.40 53.28 -25.21
N ILE A 129 33.58 53.27 -24.16
CA ILE A 129 33.33 54.45 -23.30
C ILE A 129 34.65 54.99 -22.72
N GLN A 130 35.54 54.11 -22.24
CA GLN A 130 36.85 54.48 -21.69
C GLN A 130 37.78 55.13 -22.74
N ASN A 131 37.82 54.58 -23.96
CA ASN A 131 38.75 55.00 -24.99
C ASN A 131 38.38 56.33 -25.66
N ASP A 132 37.09 56.56 -25.93
CA ASP A 132 36.66 57.70 -26.76
C ASP A 132 36.44 58.95 -25.93
N THR A 133 35.58 58.87 -24.91
CA THR A 133 35.32 60.01 -24.01
C THR A 133 36.55 60.39 -23.19
N GLY A 134 37.39 59.41 -22.82
CA GLY A 134 38.62 59.64 -22.07
C GLY A 134 39.61 60.56 -22.79
N LYS A 135 39.82 60.36 -24.10
CA LYS A 135 40.73 61.19 -24.90
C LYS A 135 40.24 62.64 -24.99
N LEU A 136 38.97 62.84 -25.37
CA LEU A 136 38.39 64.18 -25.51
C LEU A 136 38.38 64.93 -24.18
N ALA A 137 38.11 64.26 -23.06
CA ALA A 137 38.23 64.87 -21.73
C ALA A 137 39.67 65.34 -21.42
N THR A 138 40.70 64.58 -21.81
CA THR A 138 42.11 65.03 -21.63
C THR A 138 42.51 66.17 -22.56
N ASN A 139 41.88 66.34 -23.71
CA ASN A 139 42.10 67.52 -24.56
C ASN A 139 41.48 68.77 -23.93
N VAL A 140 40.19 68.70 -23.56
CA VAL A 140 39.48 69.81 -22.90
C VAL A 140 40.20 70.26 -21.62
N ALA A 141 40.76 69.33 -20.83
CA ALA A 141 41.56 69.66 -19.65
C ALA A 141 42.82 70.48 -19.99
N LYS A 142 43.57 70.11 -21.05
CA LYS A 142 44.76 70.85 -21.50
C LYS A 142 44.42 72.24 -22.03
N GLU A 143 43.34 72.35 -22.82
CA GLU A 143 42.91 73.63 -23.38
C GLU A 143 42.44 74.59 -22.29
N ARG A 144 41.70 74.09 -21.27
CA ARG A 144 41.35 74.85 -20.07
C ARG A 144 42.57 75.33 -19.29
N GLU A 145 43.58 74.47 -19.11
CA GLU A 145 44.82 74.86 -18.44
C GLU A 145 45.55 75.96 -19.20
N PHE A 146 45.67 75.84 -20.53
CA PHE A 146 46.33 76.83 -21.37
C PHE A 146 45.56 78.16 -21.42
N SER A 147 44.22 78.14 -21.50
CA SER A 147 43.38 79.33 -21.32
C SER A 147 43.62 80.00 -19.97
N THR A 148 43.68 79.22 -18.88
CA THR A 148 43.89 79.73 -17.51
C THR A 148 45.24 80.43 -17.38
N ARG A 149 46.30 79.88 -17.99
CA ARG A 149 47.62 80.51 -18.08
C ARG A 149 47.55 81.84 -18.83
N LEU A 150 47.02 81.87 -20.05
CA LEU A 150 46.94 83.10 -20.85
C LEU A 150 46.06 84.20 -20.21
N ILE A 151 44.98 83.84 -19.50
CA ILE A 151 44.16 84.80 -18.73
C ILE A 151 44.94 85.37 -17.54
N THR A 152 45.76 84.55 -16.88
CA THR A 152 46.65 84.99 -15.80
C THR A 152 47.74 85.92 -16.35
N ASP A 153 48.36 85.57 -17.47
CA ASP A 153 49.34 86.40 -18.18
C ASP A 153 48.73 87.72 -18.63
N LEU A 154 47.52 87.73 -19.20
CA LEU A 154 46.79 88.95 -19.56
C LEU A 154 46.57 89.85 -18.33
N SER A 155 46.16 89.27 -17.21
CA SER A 155 45.94 90.00 -15.95
C SER A 155 47.23 90.63 -15.41
N ALA A 156 48.35 89.93 -15.52
CA ALA A 156 49.68 90.43 -15.15
C ALA A 156 50.13 91.56 -16.09
N ASN A 157 49.97 91.41 -17.42
CA ASN A 157 50.36 92.42 -18.41
C ASN A 157 49.51 93.69 -18.31
N ILE A 158 48.19 93.58 -18.09
CA ILE A 158 47.31 94.73 -17.79
C ILE A 158 47.77 95.46 -16.53
N SER A 159 48.20 94.73 -15.50
CA SER A 159 48.70 95.32 -14.25
C SER A 159 50.03 96.05 -14.46
N SER A 160 50.97 95.42 -15.18
CA SER A 160 52.27 95.99 -15.56
C SER A 160 52.13 97.27 -16.41
N PHE A 161 51.21 97.28 -17.38
CA PHE A 161 50.91 98.48 -18.17
C PHE A 161 50.36 99.62 -17.32
N LYS A 162 49.52 99.33 -16.31
CA LYS A 162 48.96 100.33 -15.39
C LYS A 162 50.00 100.88 -14.39
N SER A 163 50.94 100.06 -13.92
CA SER A 163 51.96 100.48 -12.94
C SER A 163 53.18 101.13 -13.60
N THR A 164 53.57 100.66 -14.78
CA THR A 164 54.85 100.98 -15.44
C THR A 164 54.66 101.05 -16.96
N PRO A 165 53.95 102.06 -17.50
CA PRO A 165 53.60 102.10 -18.93
C PRO A 165 54.80 102.02 -19.89
N MET A 166 55.94 102.62 -19.53
CA MET A 166 57.15 102.64 -20.37
C MET A 166 57.96 101.33 -20.35
N ALA A 167 57.58 100.35 -19.53
CA ALA A 167 58.22 99.02 -19.50
C ALA A 167 57.58 98.01 -20.48
N VAL A 168 56.50 98.40 -21.18
CA VAL A 168 55.74 97.49 -22.04
C VAL A 168 56.42 97.29 -23.40
N THR A 169 56.74 96.03 -23.71
CA THR A 169 57.18 95.56 -25.02
C THR A 169 56.00 95.18 -25.92
N SER A 170 56.23 95.05 -27.22
CA SER A 170 55.22 94.57 -28.20
C SER A 170 54.70 93.15 -27.95
N LYS A 171 55.35 92.34 -27.10
CA LYS A 171 54.89 91.00 -26.67
C LYS A 171 54.09 91.01 -25.37
N THR A 172 54.30 92.03 -24.54
CA THR A 172 53.60 92.27 -23.26
C THR A 172 52.47 93.27 -23.40
N ASP A 173 52.18 93.74 -24.61
CA ASP A 173 51.10 94.66 -24.90
C ASP A 173 49.74 94.02 -24.56
N PRO A 174 48.88 94.66 -23.74
CA PRO A 174 47.61 94.08 -23.33
C PRO A 174 46.63 93.75 -24.47
N TYR A 175 46.67 94.46 -25.60
CA TYR A 175 45.83 94.15 -26.76
C TYR A 175 46.33 92.90 -27.48
N VAL A 176 47.65 92.77 -27.69
CA VAL A 176 48.28 91.58 -28.29
C VAL A 176 48.03 90.33 -27.43
N VAL A 177 48.21 90.42 -26.11
CA VAL A 177 47.96 89.30 -25.19
C VAL A 177 46.45 88.95 -25.13
N ASN A 178 45.56 89.95 -25.17
CA ASN A 178 44.12 89.73 -25.22
C ASN A 178 43.67 89.04 -26.53
N ALA A 179 44.28 89.36 -27.67
CA ALA A 179 44.01 88.66 -28.93
C ALA A 179 44.36 87.16 -28.84
N ALA A 180 45.47 86.82 -28.18
CA ALA A 180 45.85 85.43 -27.92
C ALA A 180 44.85 84.71 -26.98
N VAL A 181 44.38 85.39 -25.93
CA VAL A 181 43.32 84.88 -25.03
C VAL A 181 42.02 84.60 -25.79
N ILE A 182 41.56 85.53 -26.64
CA ILE A 182 40.32 85.37 -27.43
C ILE A 182 40.44 84.17 -28.40
N HIS A 183 41.59 84.03 -29.07
CA HIS A 183 41.84 82.89 -29.95
C HIS A 183 41.81 81.55 -29.18
N GLN A 184 42.50 81.47 -28.04
CA GLN A 184 42.56 80.27 -27.22
C GLN A 184 41.19 79.92 -26.60
N LEU A 185 40.43 80.89 -26.10
CA LEU A 185 39.07 80.66 -25.60
C LEU A 185 38.14 80.13 -26.69
N THR A 186 38.25 80.64 -27.92
CA THR A 186 37.49 80.13 -29.07
C THR A 186 37.83 78.65 -29.34
N LYS A 187 39.12 78.27 -29.24
CA LYS A 187 39.59 76.90 -29.38
C LYS A 187 39.12 75.98 -28.24
N GLN A 188 39.20 76.42 -26.98
CA GLN A 188 38.68 75.68 -25.84
C GLN A 188 37.18 75.40 -25.99
N VAL A 189 36.38 76.42 -26.34
CA VAL A 189 34.94 76.27 -26.55
C VAL A 189 34.64 75.30 -27.70
N HIS A 190 35.48 75.24 -28.74
CA HIS A 190 35.35 74.23 -29.79
C HIS A 190 35.54 72.81 -29.26
N GLU A 191 36.64 72.53 -28.54
CA GLU A 191 36.90 71.20 -27.95
C GLU A 191 35.83 70.79 -26.91
N GLU A 192 35.33 71.75 -26.12
CA GLU A 192 34.23 71.51 -25.17
C GLU A 192 32.93 71.13 -25.89
N ASN A 193 32.60 71.79 -27.00
CA ASN A 193 31.47 71.42 -27.85
C ASN A 193 31.65 70.05 -28.52
N LEU A 194 32.87 69.67 -28.89
CA LEU A 194 33.18 68.32 -29.41
C LEU A 194 32.99 67.24 -28.32
N LEU A 195 33.50 67.48 -27.11
CA LEU A 195 33.31 66.60 -25.96
C LEU A 195 31.81 66.45 -25.61
N GLN A 196 31.05 67.55 -25.58
CA GLN A 196 29.61 67.51 -25.29
C GLN A 196 28.84 66.69 -26.34
N LYS A 197 29.12 66.88 -27.64
CA LYS A 197 28.51 66.09 -28.73
C LYS A 197 28.86 64.61 -28.62
N SER A 198 30.12 64.28 -28.29
CA SER A 198 30.57 62.91 -28.06
C SER A 198 29.86 62.25 -26.87
N ILE A 199 29.69 62.96 -25.75
CA ILE A 199 28.98 62.45 -24.56
C ILE A 199 27.50 62.18 -24.89
N LEU A 200 26.82 63.08 -25.59
CA LEU A 200 25.42 62.89 -25.99
C LEU A 200 25.25 61.67 -26.93
N ALA A 201 26.14 61.52 -27.91
CA ALA A 201 26.15 60.35 -28.80
C ALA A 201 26.43 59.04 -28.04
N MET A 202 27.36 59.06 -27.09
CA MET A 202 27.68 57.91 -26.23
C MET A 202 26.53 57.54 -25.30
N GLN A 203 25.79 58.52 -24.77
CA GLN A 203 24.60 58.30 -23.95
C GLN A 203 23.49 57.63 -24.77
N GLN A 204 23.19 58.11 -25.98
CA GLN A 204 22.18 57.47 -26.84
C GLN A 204 22.59 56.06 -27.27
N ASN A 205 23.85 55.86 -27.68
CA ASN A 205 24.37 54.53 -28.01
C ASN A 205 24.28 53.58 -26.81
N SER A 206 24.58 54.07 -25.60
CA SER A 206 24.46 53.30 -24.36
C SER A 206 23.03 52.93 -24.02
N ALA A 207 22.05 53.82 -24.23
CA ALA A 207 20.64 53.51 -24.04
C ALA A 207 20.16 52.39 -25.00
N ASN A 208 20.50 52.51 -26.28
CA ASN A 208 20.20 51.49 -27.29
C ASN A 208 20.87 50.14 -26.97
N PHE A 209 22.11 50.16 -26.49
CA PHE A 209 22.85 48.96 -26.09
C PHE A 209 22.24 48.30 -24.84
N GLU A 210 21.77 49.08 -23.86
CA GLU A 210 21.06 48.54 -22.69
C GLU A 210 19.74 47.85 -23.08
N GLU A 211 18.98 48.44 -24.01
CA GLU A 211 17.78 47.78 -24.56
C GLU A 211 18.12 46.43 -25.21
N ALA A 212 19.25 46.36 -25.93
CA ALA A 212 19.73 45.10 -26.52
C ALA A 212 20.12 44.05 -25.46
N ILE A 213 20.74 44.44 -24.33
CA ILE A 213 21.00 43.55 -23.20
C ILE A 213 19.68 42.97 -22.66
N VAL A 214 18.69 43.82 -22.41
CA VAL A 214 17.38 43.39 -21.86
C VAL A 214 16.68 42.42 -22.81
N ARG A 215 16.66 42.71 -24.12
CA ARG A 215 16.10 41.81 -25.14
C ARG A 215 16.82 40.47 -25.22
N ALA A 216 18.15 40.44 -25.10
CA ALA A 216 18.93 39.22 -25.07
C ALA A 216 18.62 38.35 -23.83
N LEU A 217 18.44 38.97 -22.67
CA LEU A 217 18.02 38.29 -21.44
C LEU A 217 16.59 37.73 -21.54
N GLN A 218 15.67 38.46 -22.15
CA GLN A 218 14.31 37.99 -22.44
C GLN A 218 14.32 36.78 -23.39
N SER A 219 15.09 36.85 -24.48
CA SER A 219 15.23 35.76 -25.45
C SER A 219 15.85 34.50 -24.84
N ALA A 220 16.87 34.65 -23.99
CA ALA A 220 17.46 33.55 -23.24
C ALA A 220 16.43 32.85 -22.31
N TRP A 221 15.56 33.63 -21.64
CA TRP A 221 14.52 33.06 -20.77
C TRP A 221 13.37 32.41 -21.55
N GLN A 222 12.94 32.99 -22.67
CA GLN A 222 11.95 32.39 -23.57
C GLN A 222 12.45 31.06 -24.15
N THR A 223 13.74 30.98 -24.49
CA THR A 223 14.39 29.75 -24.95
C THR A 223 14.36 28.69 -23.84
N TYR A 224 14.65 29.07 -22.59
CA TYR A 224 14.57 28.15 -21.45
C TYR A 224 13.16 27.60 -21.25
N ASP A 225 12.15 28.47 -21.21
CA ASP A 225 10.75 28.10 -20.99
C ASP A 225 10.23 27.12 -22.06
N GLU A 226 10.54 27.40 -23.33
CA GLU A 226 10.16 26.51 -24.44
C GLU A 226 10.77 25.11 -24.32
N TRP A 227 12.08 25.01 -24.08
CA TRP A 227 12.76 23.72 -23.97
C TRP A 227 12.36 22.96 -22.69
N GLN A 228 12.19 23.65 -21.57
CA GLN A 228 11.67 23.07 -20.33
C GLN A 228 10.25 22.53 -20.52
N GLY A 229 9.37 23.28 -21.21
CA GLY A 229 8.00 22.87 -21.52
C GLY A 229 7.94 21.60 -22.37
N ARG A 230 8.77 21.52 -23.43
CA ARG A 230 8.89 20.33 -24.30
C ARG A 230 9.33 19.10 -23.50
N THR A 231 10.41 19.20 -22.73
CA THR A 231 10.94 18.08 -21.94
C THR A 231 9.96 17.66 -20.83
N ASN A 232 9.29 18.59 -20.16
CA ASN A 232 8.24 18.27 -19.19
C ASN A 232 7.10 17.45 -19.83
N ALA A 233 6.66 17.82 -21.04
CA ALA A 233 5.62 17.09 -21.78
C ALA A 233 6.09 15.69 -22.22
N ALA A 234 7.33 15.55 -22.71
CA ALA A 234 7.92 14.27 -23.09
C ALA A 234 8.03 13.29 -21.91
N ILE A 235 8.48 13.79 -20.75
CA ILE A 235 8.58 12.99 -19.51
C ILE A 235 7.19 12.61 -19.00
N ALA A 236 6.23 13.53 -18.98
CA ALA A 236 4.85 13.25 -18.58
C ALA A 236 4.20 12.18 -19.49
N GLY A 237 4.34 12.31 -20.81
CA GLY A 237 3.85 11.31 -21.77
C GLY A 237 4.51 9.94 -21.58
N THR A 238 5.80 9.91 -21.24
CA THR A 238 6.53 8.68 -20.94
C THR A 238 5.99 7.98 -19.69
N HIS A 239 5.73 8.72 -18.61
CA HIS A 239 5.11 8.18 -17.39
C HIS A 239 3.66 7.72 -17.62
N MET A 240 2.87 8.46 -18.41
CA MET A 240 1.50 8.06 -18.76
C MET A 240 1.47 6.77 -19.59
N ALA A 241 2.37 6.63 -20.57
CA ALA A 241 2.50 5.42 -21.38
C ALA A 241 2.86 4.20 -20.51
N LEU A 242 3.83 4.35 -19.61
CA LEU A 242 4.24 3.29 -18.68
C LEU A 242 3.11 2.90 -17.72
N SER A 243 2.40 3.87 -17.15
CA SER A 243 1.24 3.61 -16.29
C SER A 243 0.12 2.90 -17.05
N ALA A 244 -0.10 3.23 -18.33
CA ALA A 244 -1.08 2.57 -19.18
C ALA A 244 -0.65 1.15 -19.59
N HIS A 245 0.66 0.85 -19.66
CA HIS A 245 1.17 -0.50 -19.87
C HIS A 245 0.97 -1.37 -18.62
N VAL A 246 1.38 -0.89 -17.44
CA VAL A 246 1.18 -1.59 -16.15
C VAL A 246 -0.31 -1.89 -15.92
N ALA A 247 -1.18 -0.92 -16.16
CA ALA A 247 -2.64 -1.07 -15.97
C ALA A 247 -3.33 -2.02 -16.98
N ARG A 248 -2.64 -2.47 -18.04
CA ARG A 248 -3.17 -3.45 -19.01
C ARG A 248 -2.94 -4.90 -18.60
N LEU A 249 -2.12 -5.19 -17.58
CA LEU A 249 -1.87 -6.55 -17.13
C LEU A 249 -3.09 -7.11 -16.37
N PRO A 250 -3.74 -8.20 -16.83
CA PRO A 250 -4.79 -8.86 -16.07
C PRO A 250 -4.19 -9.49 -14.79
N PRO A 251 -4.81 -9.33 -13.60
CA PRO A 251 -4.23 -9.81 -12.33
C PRO A 251 -3.95 -11.33 -12.27
N ASP A 252 -4.69 -12.14 -13.04
CA ASP A 252 -4.50 -13.59 -13.10
C ASP A 252 -3.49 -14.04 -14.18
N ARG A 253 -3.08 -13.15 -15.10
CA ARG A 253 -2.35 -13.46 -16.34
C ARG A 253 -1.13 -14.34 -16.12
N GLU A 254 -0.31 -13.98 -15.14
CA GLU A 254 0.89 -14.73 -14.75
C GLU A 254 0.54 -16.11 -14.18
N TRP A 255 -0.42 -16.18 -13.24
CA TRP A 255 -0.83 -17.45 -12.63
C TRP A 255 -1.46 -18.40 -13.65
N THR A 256 -2.38 -17.90 -14.48
CA THR A 256 -3.03 -18.67 -15.54
C THR A 256 -2.01 -19.24 -16.53
N ALA A 257 -1.03 -18.44 -16.95
CA ALA A 257 0.03 -18.89 -17.85
C ALA A 257 1.13 -19.73 -17.17
N PHE A 258 1.41 -19.55 -15.89
CA PHE A 258 2.29 -20.43 -15.11
C PHE A 258 1.65 -21.80 -14.90
N ARG A 259 0.36 -21.85 -14.57
CA ARG A 259 -0.42 -23.08 -14.42
C ARG A 259 -0.49 -23.87 -15.73
N ALA A 260 -0.79 -23.19 -16.85
CA ALA A 260 -0.81 -23.80 -18.18
C ALA A 260 0.54 -24.41 -18.62
N ARG A 261 1.66 -23.94 -18.05
CA ARG A 261 3.01 -24.48 -18.30
C ARG A 261 3.37 -25.71 -17.45
N HIS A 262 2.58 -26.06 -16.42
CA HIS A 262 2.91 -27.14 -15.48
C HIS A 262 1.71 -28.08 -15.18
N PRO A 263 1.05 -28.65 -16.20
CA PRO A 263 -0.15 -29.48 -16.02
C PRO A 263 0.10 -30.74 -15.17
N ASP A 264 1.28 -31.34 -15.27
CA ASP A 264 1.64 -32.58 -14.53
C ASP A 264 1.93 -32.35 -13.03
N HIS A 265 1.96 -31.09 -12.58
CA HIS A 265 2.33 -30.72 -11.22
C HIS A 265 1.27 -29.86 -10.50
N LEU A 266 0.37 -29.21 -11.24
CA LEU A 266 -0.65 -28.32 -10.69
C LEU A 266 -2.04 -28.87 -11.01
N LEU A 267 -2.75 -29.29 -9.96
CA LEU A 267 -4.11 -29.80 -10.08
C LEU A 267 -5.05 -28.72 -10.64
N ASP A 268 -5.90 -29.10 -11.59
CA ASP A 268 -7.01 -28.25 -12.03
C ASP A 268 -8.05 -28.15 -10.90
N PRO A 269 -8.47 -26.94 -10.45
CA PRO A 269 -9.57 -26.78 -9.51
C PRO A 269 -10.91 -27.40 -9.96
N ALA A 270 -11.09 -27.68 -11.26
CA ALA A 270 -12.24 -28.44 -11.77
C ALA A 270 -12.14 -29.96 -11.53
N THR A 271 -10.99 -30.47 -11.05
CA THR A 271 -10.82 -31.90 -10.70
C THR A 271 -11.74 -32.24 -9.53
N PRO A 272 -12.70 -33.19 -9.67
CA PRO A 272 -13.60 -33.54 -8.58
C PRO A 272 -12.83 -34.17 -7.41
N ALA A 273 -13.30 -33.90 -6.19
CA ALA A 273 -12.78 -34.54 -4.99
C ALA A 273 -12.93 -36.07 -5.08
N ARG A 274 -11.92 -36.82 -4.61
CA ARG A 274 -11.95 -38.28 -4.62
C ARG A 274 -12.98 -38.80 -3.63
N ASP A 275 -14.05 -39.40 -4.15
CA ASP A 275 -15.07 -40.07 -3.35
C ASP A 275 -14.54 -41.39 -2.72
N PRO A 276 -14.60 -41.56 -1.38
CA PRO A 276 -14.28 -42.83 -0.72
C PRO A 276 -15.19 -43.99 -1.16
N ALA A 277 -16.44 -43.75 -1.54
CA ALA A 277 -17.34 -44.81 -1.98
C ALA A 277 -16.95 -45.36 -3.36
N ALA A 278 -16.36 -44.55 -4.24
CA ALA A 278 -15.74 -44.96 -5.50
C ALA A 278 -14.42 -45.75 -5.35
N VAL A 279 -13.85 -45.88 -4.14
CA VAL A 279 -12.62 -46.66 -3.92
C VAL A 279 -12.92 -48.16 -4.00
N VAL A 280 -12.56 -48.77 -5.14
CA VAL A 280 -12.60 -50.22 -5.34
C VAL A 280 -11.45 -50.87 -4.58
N SER A 281 -11.74 -51.35 -3.37
CA SER A 281 -10.82 -52.20 -2.61
C SER A 281 -11.05 -53.68 -2.97
N PRO A 282 -9.99 -54.50 -3.12
CA PRO A 282 -10.15 -55.96 -3.22
C PRO A 282 -11.00 -56.53 -2.09
N HIS A 283 -11.80 -57.56 -2.38
CA HIS A 283 -12.70 -58.23 -1.43
C HIS A 283 -13.82 -57.37 -0.81
N ARG A 284 -13.99 -56.09 -1.18
CA ARG A 284 -15.07 -55.21 -0.65
C ARG A 284 -16.49 -55.76 -0.88
N ALA A 285 -16.69 -56.59 -1.90
CA ALA A 285 -17.97 -57.22 -2.23
C ALA A 285 -18.09 -58.68 -1.75
N ASP A 286 -17.14 -59.16 -0.93
CA ASP A 286 -17.18 -60.53 -0.41
C ASP A 286 -18.27 -60.68 0.67
N PRO A 287 -19.17 -61.68 0.60
CA PRO A 287 -20.22 -61.87 1.59
C PRO A 287 -19.71 -62.04 3.04
N SER A 288 -18.46 -62.49 3.23
CA SER A 288 -17.87 -62.67 4.57
C SER A 288 -17.59 -61.36 5.32
N VAL A 289 -17.43 -60.23 4.61
CA VAL A 289 -17.22 -58.89 5.22
C VAL A 289 -18.52 -58.08 5.36
N ALA A 290 -19.64 -58.58 4.82
CA ALA A 290 -20.96 -57.98 5.02
C ALA A 290 -21.57 -58.40 6.37
N PRO A 291 -22.10 -57.48 7.19
CA PRO A 291 -22.74 -57.85 8.45
C PRO A 291 -24.12 -58.48 8.22
N VAL A 292 -24.41 -59.57 8.93
CA VAL A 292 -25.70 -60.30 8.87
C VAL A 292 -26.83 -59.47 9.48
N ARG A 293 -26.55 -58.76 10.58
CA ARG A 293 -27.45 -57.79 11.20
C ARG A 293 -26.63 -56.72 11.93
N THR A 294 -27.12 -55.48 11.92
CA THR A 294 -26.62 -54.41 12.78
C THR A 294 -27.78 -53.68 13.45
N GLY A 295 -27.53 -52.98 14.56
CA GLY A 295 -28.57 -52.27 15.31
C GLY A 295 -28.19 -52.02 16.76
N LEU A 296 -29.13 -51.47 17.55
CA LEU A 296 -28.92 -51.18 18.96
C LEU A 296 -29.55 -52.28 19.83
N LEU A 297 -28.81 -52.77 20.83
CA LEU A 297 -29.33 -53.66 21.87
C LEU A 297 -28.88 -53.15 23.23
N GLU A 298 -29.69 -53.39 24.27
CA GLU A 298 -29.24 -53.21 25.64
C GLU A 298 -28.67 -54.50 26.22
N ARG A 299 -27.39 -54.51 26.61
CA ARG A 299 -26.80 -55.62 27.38
C ARG A 299 -26.83 -55.32 28.88
N LYS A 300 -27.19 -56.33 29.67
CA LYS A 300 -27.19 -56.25 31.14
C LYS A 300 -25.77 -56.33 31.71
N LYS A 301 -25.35 -55.33 32.49
CA LYS A 301 -24.07 -55.33 33.20
C LYS A 301 -24.08 -56.34 34.36
N ARG A 302 -23.05 -57.21 34.42
CA ARG A 302 -22.94 -58.31 35.41
C ARG A 302 -23.05 -57.83 36.86
N PHE A 303 -22.35 -56.76 37.21
CA PHE A 303 -22.23 -56.29 38.60
C PHE A 303 -23.34 -55.32 39.00
N THR A 304 -23.57 -54.25 38.22
CA THR A 304 -24.57 -53.23 38.55
C THR A 304 -26.01 -53.63 38.17
N ARG A 305 -26.22 -54.75 37.48
CA ARG A 305 -27.51 -55.27 36.97
C ARG A 305 -28.30 -54.36 36.02
N ALA A 306 -27.88 -53.10 35.87
CA ALA A 306 -28.40 -52.15 34.90
C ALA A 306 -28.17 -52.62 33.45
N TYR A 307 -29.08 -52.21 32.57
CA TYR A 307 -28.95 -52.38 31.12
C TYR A 307 -28.18 -51.19 30.54
N ARG A 308 -27.38 -51.42 29.50
CA ARG A 308 -26.68 -50.37 28.73
C ARG A 308 -26.93 -50.61 27.25
N GLU A 309 -27.52 -49.65 26.57
CA GLU A 309 -27.58 -49.63 25.11
C GLU A 309 -26.18 -49.47 24.52
N SER A 310 -25.89 -50.19 23.43
CA SER A 310 -24.66 -50.12 22.64
C SER A 310 -24.98 -50.59 21.22
N PHE A 311 -24.10 -50.30 20.26
CA PHE A 311 -24.27 -50.75 18.87
C PHE A 311 -23.75 -52.18 18.71
N PHE A 312 -24.51 -53.03 18.03
CA PHE A 312 -24.16 -54.43 17.83
C PHE A 312 -24.04 -54.77 16.36
N VAL A 313 -23.09 -55.66 16.04
CA VAL A 313 -22.84 -56.19 14.71
C VAL A 313 -22.76 -57.71 14.79
N LEU A 314 -23.58 -58.40 14.01
CA LEU A 314 -23.53 -59.85 13.82
C LEU A 314 -22.80 -60.15 12.51
N THR A 315 -21.75 -60.96 12.57
CA THR A 315 -20.92 -61.31 11.41
C THR A 315 -21.25 -62.70 10.87
N PRO A 316 -20.99 -62.99 9.57
CA PRO A 316 -21.15 -64.34 8.99
C PRO A 316 -20.26 -65.39 9.68
N ALA A 317 -19.15 -64.95 10.29
CA ALA A 317 -18.26 -65.78 11.11
C ALA A 317 -18.86 -66.17 12.49
N GLY A 318 -20.11 -65.82 12.78
CA GLY A 318 -20.78 -66.18 14.03
C GLY A 318 -20.38 -65.35 15.25
N PHE A 319 -19.71 -64.21 15.07
CA PHE A 319 -19.45 -63.27 16.16
C PHE A 319 -20.55 -62.21 16.28
N LEU A 320 -21.02 -62.01 17.50
CA LEU A 320 -21.78 -60.84 17.94
C LEU A 320 -20.82 -59.86 18.63
N HIS A 321 -20.54 -58.74 17.99
CA HIS A 321 -19.68 -57.67 18.50
C HIS A 321 -20.51 -56.52 19.09
N GLU A 322 -20.01 -55.89 20.15
CA GLU A 322 -20.52 -54.65 20.76
C GLU A 322 -19.53 -53.50 20.52
N TYR A 323 -20.03 -52.37 20.05
CA TYR A 323 -19.31 -51.12 19.85
C TYR A 323 -19.98 -50.00 20.66
N ALA A 324 -19.25 -48.93 20.99
CA ALA A 324 -19.86 -47.78 21.67
C ALA A 324 -20.89 -47.06 20.76
N SER A 325 -20.60 -47.00 19.47
CA SER A 325 -21.41 -46.42 18.39
C SER A 325 -21.19 -47.17 17.08
N ALA A 326 -21.94 -46.82 16.02
CA ALA A 326 -21.76 -47.36 14.68
C ALA A 326 -20.50 -46.86 13.94
N ALA A 327 -19.76 -45.90 14.51
CA ALA A 327 -18.55 -45.32 13.92
C ALA A 327 -17.24 -45.86 14.53
N ASP A 328 -17.33 -46.61 15.63
CA ASP A 328 -16.15 -47.16 16.30
C ASP A 328 -15.55 -48.35 15.54
N ARG A 329 -14.23 -48.45 15.56
CA ARG A 329 -13.48 -49.48 14.81
C ARG A 329 -13.13 -50.71 15.65
N GLU A 330 -13.21 -50.61 16.97
CA GLU A 330 -12.81 -51.67 17.90
C GLU A 330 -14.01 -52.12 18.77
N PRO A 331 -14.29 -53.42 18.88
CA PRO A 331 -15.41 -53.91 19.67
C PRO A 331 -15.08 -53.96 21.18
N LEU A 332 -15.89 -53.31 21.99
CA LEU A 332 -15.82 -53.30 23.46
C LEU A 332 -16.05 -54.70 24.07
N PHE A 333 -16.81 -55.54 23.37
CA PHE A 333 -17.13 -56.92 23.76
C PHE A 333 -17.42 -57.73 22.50
N SER A 334 -17.07 -59.02 22.51
CA SER A 334 -17.30 -59.94 21.40
C SER A 334 -17.74 -61.30 21.94
N LEU A 335 -18.75 -61.90 21.31
CA LEU A 335 -19.32 -63.19 21.70
C LEU A 335 -19.42 -64.12 20.50
N PHE A 336 -18.81 -65.31 20.61
CA PHE A 336 -18.84 -66.32 19.54
C PHE A 336 -20.07 -67.23 19.71
N LEU A 337 -21.09 -67.01 18.88
CA LEU A 337 -22.37 -67.69 18.97
C LEU A 337 -22.31 -69.21 18.73
N PRO A 338 -21.44 -69.76 17.86
CA PRO A 338 -21.31 -71.22 17.68
C PRO A 338 -20.81 -71.99 18.91
N MET A 339 -20.45 -71.32 20.02
CA MET A 339 -20.18 -71.95 21.33
C MET A 339 -21.22 -71.59 22.41
N CYS A 340 -22.33 -70.97 22.01
CA CYS A 340 -23.40 -70.51 22.88
C CYS A 340 -24.72 -71.26 22.66
N THR A 341 -25.57 -71.24 23.69
CA THR A 341 -26.97 -71.61 23.63
C THR A 341 -27.83 -70.35 23.69
N LEU A 342 -28.75 -70.18 22.75
CA LEU A 342 -29.70 -69.08 22.71
C LEU A 342 -30.98 -69.48 23.46
N GLY A 343 -31.26 -68.83 24.59
CA GLY A 343 -32.50 -69.01 25.34
C GLY A 343 -33.72 -68.47 24.57
N PRO A 344 -34.95 -68.82 24.99
CA PRO A 344 -36.16 -68.41 24.30
C PRO A 344 -36.35 -66.89 24.34
N PRO A 345 -37.02 -66.31 23.31
CA PRO A 345 -37.42 -64.91 23.34
C PRO A 345 -38.56 -64.73 24.35
N SER A 346 -38.62 -63.58 25.03
CA SER A 346 -39.71 -63.29 25.96
C SER A 346 -41.07 -63.33 25.26
N ALA A 347 -42.07 -63.91 25.93
CA ALA A 347 -43.45 -64.03 25.43
C ALA A 347 -44.04 -62.68 24.97
N ALA A 348 -45.04 -62.73 24.08
CA ALA A 348 -45.66 -61.52 23.51
C ALA A 348 -46.29 -60.60 24.57
N THR A 349 -46.74 -61.15 25.71
CA THR A 349 -47.29 -60.43 26.86
C THR A 349 -46.24 -59.87 27.83
N ALA A 350 -44.94 -60.11 27.61
CA ALA A 350 -43.89 -59.70 28.53
C ALA A 350 -43.58 -58.21 28.42
N ALA A 351 -43.62 -57.49 29.55
CA ALA A 351 -43.38 -56.05 29.66
C ALA A 351 -41.96 -55.55 29.29
N ALA A 352 -41.08 -56.41 28.75
CA ALA A 352 -39.81 -56.01 28.16
C ALA A 352 -39.27 -57.13 27.25
N HIS A 353 -38.90 -56.77 26.02
CA HIS A 353 -38.44 -57.71 24.98
C HIS A 353 -37.01 -58.18 25.26
N LYS A 354 -36.88 -59.34 25.93
CA LYS A 354 -35.61 -59.89 26.44
C LYS A 354 -35.34 -61.28 25.91
N PHE A 355 -34.06 -61.56 25.65
CA PHE A 355 -33.53 -62.90 25.40
C PHE A 355 -32.21 -63.09 26.16
N HIS A 356 -31.75 -64.34 26.22
CA HIS A 356 -30.57 -64.74 26.97
C HIS A 356 -29.65 -65.58 26.09
N ILE A 357 -28.33 -65.40 26.23
CA ILE A 357 -27.31 -66.22 25.57
C ILE A 357 -26.42 -66.82 26.65
N GLU A 358 -26.16 -68.12 26.59
CA GLU A 358 -25.41 -68.87 27.61
C GLU A 358 -24.21 -69.58 26.99
N GLY A 359 -23.00 -69.21 27.42
CA GLY A 359 -21.74 -69.76 26.89
C GLY A 359 -21.44 -71.15 27.43
N ARG A 360 -21.16 -72.12 26.55
CA ARG A 360 -20.80 -73.49 26.94
C ARG A 360 -19.40 -73.52 27.58
N LYS A 361 -19.25 -74.35 28.62
CA LYS A 361 -18.07 -74.42 29.50
C LYS A 361 -16.74 -74.69 28.77
N ASP A 362 -16.78 -75.35 27.63
CA ASP A 362 -15.60 -75.76 26.85
C ASP A 362 -15.17 -74.70 25.81
N GLY A 363 -15.92 -73.60 25.69
CA GLY A 363 -15.58 -72.46 24.84
C GLY A 363 -14.66 -71.45 25.54
N THR A 364 -13.35 -71.55 25.34
CA THR A 364 -12.41 -70.50 25.77
C THR A 364 -12.66 -69.21 25.02
N THR A 365 -13.13 -68.16 25.71
CA THR A 365 -13.34 -66.83 25.14
C THR A 365 -12.02 -66.13 24.81
N ALA A 366 -11.51 -66.38 23.60
CA ALA A 366 -10.36 -65.67 23.04
C ALA A 366 -10.67 -64.16 22.96
N GLY A 367 -9.95 -63.36 23.75
CA GLY A 367 -10.13 -61.90 23.82
C GLY A 367 -10.01 -61.30 25.23
N SER A 368 -10.28 -62.06 26.29
CA SER A 368 -10.18 -61.54 27.67
C SER A 368 -8.80 -61.76 28.32
N THR A 369 -7.76 -61.22 27.69
CA THR A 369 -6.40 -61.18 28.26
C THR A 369 -6.25 -60.07 29.30
N ILE A 370 -6.68 -60.30 30.55
CA ILE A 370 -6.11 -59.65 31.75
C ILE A 370 -6.52 -60.36 33.07
N ARG A 371 -5.52 -60.56 33.95
CA ARG A 371 -5.60 -60.88 35.40
C ARG A 371 -6.34 -62.16 35.83
N ARG A 372 -5.65 -63.28 35.62
CA ARG A 372 -5.80 -64.58 36.31
C ARG A 372 -5.73 -64.45 37.85
N SER A 373 -6.87 -64.39 38.55
CA SER A 373 -6.94 -64.61 40.01
C SER A 373 -8.32 -65.12 40.47
N LEU A 374 -8.35 -65.82 41.61
CA LEU A 374 -9.51 -66.45 42.28
C LEU A 374 -10.34 -67.46 41.45
N ARG A 375 -10.11 -68.76 41.69
CA ARG A 375 -11.04 -69.83 41.30
C ARG A 375 -12.18 -69.89 42.31
N LEU A 376 -13.39 -69.46 41.94
CA LEU A 376 -14.61 -69.69 42.72
C LEU A 376 -15.70 -70.30 41.83
N ARG A 377 -16.58 -71.12 42.42
CA ARG A 377 -17.68 -71.90 41.82
C ARG A 377 -18.11 -71.47 40.41
N GLY A 378 -17.91 -72.35 39.44
CA GLY A 378 -18.41 -72.16 38.08
C GLY A 378 -19.93 -72.24 38.00
N GLY A 379 -20.55 -71.18 37.48
CA GLY A 379 -21.86 -71.20 36.84
C GLY A 379 -21.72 -70.79 35.38
N GLU A 380 -22.72 -71.10 34.56
CA GLU A 380 -22.71 -70.73 33.14
C GLU A 380 -22.68 -69.20 32.96
N HIS A 381 -21.94 -68.75 31.95
CA HIS A 381 -21.85 -67.32 31.64
C HIS A 381 -23.06 -66.93 30.79
N ALA A 382 -24.10 -66.45 31.46
CA ALA A 382 -25.33 -65.95 30.84
C ALA A 382 -25.26 -64.43 30.59
N TRP A 383 -25.60 -64.02 29.38
CA TRP A 383 -25.75 -62.63 28.97
C TRP A 383 -27.23 -62.33 28.66
N SER A 384 -27.86 -61.45 29.46
CA SER A 384 -29.20 -60.93 29.15
C SER A 384 -29.09 -59.76 28.17
N PHE A 385 -29.86 -59.82 27.09
CA PHE A 385 -30.05 -58.73 26.13
C PHE A 385 -31.50 -58.21 26.17
N ARG A 386 -31.72 -56.99 25.69
CA ARG A 386 -33.04 -56.40 25.44
C ARG A 386 -33.02 -55.65 24.10
N ALA A 387 -34.07 -55.78 23.33
CA ALA A 387 -34.30 -55.02 22.10
C ALA A 387 -35.33 -53.90 22.34
N ARG A 388 -35.36 -52.91 21.44
CA ARG A 388 -36.31 -51.77 21.56
C ARG A 388 -37.76 -52.17 21.29
N SER A 389 -38.01 -53.15 20.43
CA SER A 389 -39.35 -53.65 20.08
C SER A 389 -39.42 -55.17 20.05
N ARG A 390 -40.65 -55.72 20.05
CA ARG A 390 -40.92 -57.16 19.92
C ARG A 390 -40.39 -57.73 18.60
N GLU A 391 -40.46 -56.93 17.53
CA GLU A 391 -40.01 -57.24 16.18
C GLU A 391 -38.48 -57.22 16.07
N ASP A 392 -37.82 -56.17 16.57
CA ASP A 392 -36.36 -56.10 16.61
C ASP A 392 -35.78 -57.25 17.44
N MET A 393 -36.46 -57.65 18.52
CA MET A 393 -36.09 -58.86 19.27
C MET A 393 -36.19 -60.14 18.43
N MET A 394 -37.23 -60.32 17.60
CA MET A 394 -37.28 -61.47 16.66
C MET A 394 -36.13 -61.38 15.66
N GLY A 395 -35.99 -60.25 14.96
CA GLY A 395 -34.96 -60.08 13.94
C GLY A 395 -33.53 -60.31 14.44
N TRP A 396 -33.26 -60.02 15.72
CA TRP A 396 -32.01 -60.43 16.38
C TRP A 396 -31.99 -61.90 16.80
N TRP A 397 -33.06 -62.41 17.41
CA TRP A 397 -33.13 -63.80 17.86
C TRP A 397 -33.07 -64.81 16.70
N ASP A 398 -33.79 -64.58 15.60
CA ASP A 398 -33.79 -65.40 14.40
C ASP A 398 -32.43 -65.38 13.69
N ALA A 399 -31.81 -64.20 13.57
CA ALA A 399 -30.47 -64.09 12.99
C ALA A 399 -29.39 -64.77 13.85
N MET A 400 -29.54 -64.77 15.19
CA MET A 400 -28.66 -65.49 16.10
C MET A 400 -28.97 -66.99 16.16
N SER A 401 -30.23 -67.43 16.01
CA SER A 401 -30.64 -68.83 16.18
C SER A 401 -30.06 -69.75 15.10
N ALA A 402 -29.81 -69.20 13.90
CA ALA A 402 -29.09 -69.83 12.79
C ALA A 402 -27.57 -69.93 13.00
N LEU A 403 -26.99 -69.18 13.95
CA LEU A 403 -25.54 -69.11 14.22
C LEU A 403 -25.16 -69.62 15.62
N CYS A 404 -26.13 -69.98 16.47
CA CYS A 404 -25.89 -70.58 17.79
C CYS A 404 -25.83 -72.11 17.70
N ALA A 405 -25.03 -72.76 18.56
CA ALA A 405 -24.93 -74.22 18.60
C ALA A 405 -26.26 -74.91 18.96
N ARG A 406 -27.09 -74.23 19.75
CA ARG A 406 -28.45 -74.62 20.13
C ARG A 406 -29.28 -73.35 20.35
N HIS A 407 -30.56 -73.41 20.02
CA HIS A 407 -31.55 -72.43 20.45
C HIS A 407 -32.72 -73.13 21.13
N LEU A 408 -33.39 -72.44 22.06
CA LEU A 408 -34.52 -72.95 22.82
C LEU A 408 -35.78 -72.18 22.44
N VAL A 409 -36.87 -72.89 22.14
CA VAL A 409 -38.19 -72.31 21.86
C VAL A 409 -39.07 -72.47 23.11
N ALA A 410 -39.85 -71.44 23.45
CA ALA A 410 -40.79 -71.53 24.56
C ALA A 410 -41.99 -72.41 24.17
N SER A 411 -42.29 -73.43 24.98
CA SER A 411 -43.53 -74.20 24.87
C SER A 411 -44.70 -73.36 25.39
N ASP A 412 -45.71 -73.14 24.56
CA ASP A 412 -46.88 -72.35 24.93
C ASP A 412 -47.73 -73.06 26.00
N GLN A 413 -47.95 -72.41 27.14
CA GLN A 413 -48.79 -72.93 28.23
C GLN A 413 -50.22 -72.42 28.08
N GLY A 414 -50.97 -73.03 27.16
CA GLY A 414 -52.35 -72.65 26.90
C GLY A 414 -53.28 -72.82 28.11
N GLU A 415 -53.74 -71.70 28.67
CA GLU A 415 -54.74 -71.69 29.74
C GLU A 415 -56.09 -72.24 29.27
N ARG A 416 -56.50 -73.38 29.82
CA ARG A 416 -57.79 -74.02 29.52
C ARG A 416 -58.94 -73.21 30.12
N ARG A 417 -59.69 -72.49 29.28
CA ARG A 417 -61.00 -71.92 29.65
C ARG A 417 -61.98 -73.06 29.99
N GLY A 418 -62.64 -72.97 31.16
CA GLY A 418 -63.67 -73.90 31.61
C GLY A 418 -64.92 -73.17 32.13
N PRO A 419 -66.12 -73.80 32.13
CA PRO A 419 -67.39 -73.06 32.23
C PRO A 419 -67.70 -72.41 33.59
N VAL A 420 -67.03 -72.85 34.66
CA VAL A 420 -67.41 -72.53 36.05
C VAL A 420 -67.21 -71.05 36.40
N ALA A 421 -66.28 -70.35 35.74
CA ALA A 421 -65.96 -68.95 36.03
C ALA A 421 -67.11 -67.96 35.71
N ALA A 422 -68.10 -68.37 34.90
CA ALA A 422 -69.24 -67.53 34.54
C ALA A 422 -70.33 -67.47 35.63
N ALA A 423 -70.43 -68.49 36.49
CA ALA A 423 -71.53 -68.61 37.45
C ALA A 423 -71.35 -67.78 38.74
N VAL A 424 -70.12 -67.38 39.08
CA VAL A 424 -69.75 -66.87 40.42
C VAL A 424 -69.66 -65.32 40.46
N ARG A 425 -70.32 -64.62 39.53
CA ARG A 425 -70.36 -63.14 39.53
C ARG A 425 -71.71 -62.53 39.10
N ALA A 426 -72.78 -63.33 39.11
CA ALA A 426 -74.10 -62.96 38.58
C ALA A 426 -75.26 -63.17 39.57
N ALA A 427 -75.00 -63.07 40.89
CA ALA A 427 -76.01 -63.23 41.93
C ALA A 427 -75.73 -62.32 43.15
N GLY A 428 -76.76 -61.58 43.58
CA GLY A 428 -76.75 -60.74 44.80
C GLY A 428 -77.14 -59.27 44.54
N TYR A 429 -78.41 -58.92 44.80
CA TYR A 429 -78.94 -57.55 44.73
C TYR A 429 -80.17 -57.40 45.65
N LEU A 430 -80.33 -56.20 46.23
CA LEU A 430 -81.54 -55.62 46.86
C LEU A 430 -82.05 -56.29 48.17
N SER A 431 -82.77 -55.60 49.07
CA SER A 431 -83.21 -54.18 49.16
C SER A 431 -82.83 -53.62 50.57
N GLU A 432 -83.45 -52.69 51.34
CA GLU A 432 -84.74 -51.96 51.38
C GLU A 432 -84.56 -50.59 52.11
N ASP A 433 -85.02 -49.50 51.48
CA ASP A 433 -85.93 -48.40 51.96
C ASP A 433 -85.68 -47.68 53.33
N THR A 434 -86.07 -46.42 53.58
CA THR A 434 -87.31 -45.68 53.21
C THR A 434 -87.17 -44.13 53.13
N ASP A 435 -88.22 -43.54 52.53
CA ASP A 435 -88.68 -42.15 52.30
C ASP A 435 -88.59 -41.12 53.47
N GLY A 436 -88.83 -39.80 53.31
CA GLY A 436 -89.11 -38.96 52.12
C GLY A 436 -89.92 -37.66 52.43
N VAL A 437 -90.11 -36.78 51.41
CA VAL A 437 -91.01 -35.57 51.36
C VAL A 437 -90.60 -34.32 52.20
N GLY A 438 -90.66 -33.05 51.75
CA GLY A 438 -90.88 -32.49 50.39
C GLY A 438 -91.34 -30.99 50.35
N SER A 439 -91.04 -30.28 49.23
CA SER A 439 -91.56 -28.94 48.78
C SER A 439 -91.30 -27.65 49.62
N SER A 440 -91.25 -26.42 49.08
CA SER A 440 -91.44 -25.88 47.69
C SER A 440 -90.86 -24.46 47.47
N GLY A 441 -90.51 -24.09 46.21
CA GLY A 441 -90.29 -22.71 45.70
C GLY A 441 -88.81 -22.25 45.59
N GLU A 442 -88.37 -21.43 44.61
CA GLU A 442 -88.97 -20.83 43.39
C GLU A 442 -87.88 -20.60 42.29
N ASP A 443 -88.26 -20.72 41.00
CA ASP A 443 -87.84 -20.13 39.68
C ASP A 443 -86.47 -19.38 39.46
N GLU A 444 -85.90 -19.15 38.25
CA GLU A 444 -86.35 -19.30 36.83
C GLU A 444 -85.18 -19.66 35.83
N LEU A 445 -85.35 -19.48 34.51
CA LEU A 445 -84.63 -20.09 33.34
C LEU A 445 -83.38 -19.28 32.83
N GLU A 446 -82.56 -19.58 31.79
CA GLU A 446 -82.71 -20.28 30.47
C GLU A 446 -81.41 -20.96 29.89
N TYR A 447 -81.64 -21.90 28.93
CA TYR A 447 -80.92 -22.43 27.72
C TYR A 447 -79.50 -21.91 27.30
N ALA A 448 -78.66 -22.54 26.43
CA ALA A 448 -78.53 -23.80 25.63
C ALA A 448 -77.09 -23.77 24.98
N ASP A 449 -76.53 -24.64 24.11
CA ASP A 449 -76.53 -26.08 23.73
C ASP A 449 -75.64 -26.20 22.43
N THR A 450 -74.99 -27.35 22.16
CA THR A 450 -74.37 -27.85 20.86
C THR A 450 -73.52 -26.88 19.94
N GLU A 451 -72.81 -27.23 18.84
CA GLU A 451 -72.22 -28.47 18.23
C GLU A 451 -70.89 -28.12 17.47
N GLY A 452 -70.40 -28.88 16.47
CA GLY A 452 -69.16 -28.51 15.72
C GLY A 452 -68.98 -29.08 14.28
N GLY A 453 -68.03 -28.52 13.49
CA GLY A 453 -67.71 -28.96 12.11
C GLY A 453 -66.58 -28.16 11.37
N PRO A 454 -65.99 -28.69 10.25
CA PRO A 454 -64.87 -28.12 9.45
C PRO A 454 -65.36 -27.42 8.13
N PRO A 455 -64.60 -27.16 7.01
CA PRO A 455 -63.18 -27.43 6.63
C PRO A 455 -62.42 -26.34 5.75
N SER A 456 -61.23 -26.70 5.23
CA SER A 456 -60.70 -26.44 3.84
C SER A 456 -59.90 -25.16 3.43
N TYR A 457 -58.60 -25.34 3.09
CA TYR A 457 -57.72 -24.66 2.07
C TYR A 457 -57.58 -23.10 2.05
N THR A 458 -56.58 -22.41 1.46
CA THR A 458 -55.48 -22.66 0.47
C THR A 458 -54.13 -21.97 0.82
N HIS A 459 -53.07 -22.25 0.02
CA HIS A 459 -51.85 -21.49 -0.37
C HIS A 459 -51.69 -19.98 0.00
N ASP A 460 -50.50 -19.33 0.04
CA ASP A 460 -49.18 -19.50 -0.65
C ASP A 460 -47.96 -19.15 0.29
N MET A 461 -46.70 -19.59 0.09
CA MET A 461 -45.58 -19.04 -0.75
C MET A 461 -45.29 -17.52 -0.56
N GLU A 462 -44.06 -16.97 -0.56
CA GLU A 462 -42.74 -17.43 -1.08
C GLU A 462 -41.50 -16.73 -0.42
N MET A 463 -40.31 -16.93 -1.04
CA MET A 463 -38.95 -16.33 -0.97
C MET A 463 -38.79 -14.79 -0.74
N ASP A 464 -37.60 -14.15 -0.56
CA ASP A 464 -36.17 -14.46 -0.19
C ASP A 464 -35.32 -13.13 -0.29
N LYS A 465 -34.00 -13.17 0.01
CA LYS A 465 -32.88 -12.31 -0.51
C LYS A 465 -32.65 -10.83 -0.05
N LYS A 466 -31.42 -10.64 0.48
CA LYS A 466 -30.34 -9.66 0.10
C LYS A 466 -30.36 -8.14 0.40
N ALA A 467 -29.38 -7.73 1.22
CA ALA A 467 -28.16 -6.93 0.88
C ALA A 467 -28.15 -5.37 0.65
N HIS A 468 -27.35 -4.70 1.52
CA HIS A 468 -26.22 -3.77 1.22
C HIS A 468 -26.42 -2.31 0.72
N ASP A 469 -26.14 -1.33 1.62
CA ASP A 469 -25.41 -0.02 1.46
C ASP A 469 -25.89 1.04 0.41
N PRO A 470 -25.41 2.32 0.38
CA PRO A 470 -24.32 2.97 1.15
C PRO A 470 -24.50 4.43 1.68
N SER A 471 -23.55 4.86 2.53
CA SER A 471 -22.89 6.20 2.67
C SER A 471 -23.67 7.54 2.73
N THR A 472 -23.29 8.44 3.68
CA THR A 472 -22.71 9.81 3.45
C THR A 472 -22.40 10.60 4.74
N ASP A 473 -21.49 11.60 4.63
CA ASP A 473 -21.26 12.83 5.45
C ASP A 473 -20.95 12.78 6.99
N ALA A 474 -20.34 13.80 7.62
CA ALA A 474 -19.29 14.77 7.21
C ALA A 474 -18.76 15.63 8.41
N GLY A 475 -17.44 15.87 8.48
CA GLY A 475 -16.78 16.96 9.26
C GLY A 475 -16.70 16.85 10.80
N GLY A 476 -15.78 17.52 11.52
CA GLY A 476 -14.53 18.19 11.08
C GLY A 476 -14.04 19.38 11.94
N THR A 477 -13.01 19.19 12.79
CA THR A 477 -12.08 20.22 13.41
C THR A 477 -11.10 19.44 14.34
N VAL A 478 -9.76 19.54 14.39
CA VAL A 478 -8.72 20.60 14.23
C VAL A 478 -8.31 21.30 15.54
N GLU A 479 -7.16 20.93 16.13
CA GLU A 479 -6.06 21.84 16.54
C GLU A 479 -4.75 21.11 16.98
N ARG A 480 -3.59 21.66 16.56
CA ARG A 480 -2.29 21.92 17.27
C ARG A 480 -1.80 21.01 18.43
N ARG A 481 -0.47 20.80 18.71
CA ARG A 481 0.80 21.54 18.42
C ARG A 481 2.05 20.57 18.51
N PRO A 482 3.37 20.96 18.65
CA PRO A 482 4.42 20.32 17.81
C PRO A 482 5.73 19.80 18.49
N SER A 483 6.55 19.13 17.67
CA SER A 483 8.04 19.14 17.58
C SER A 483 8.96 19.20 18.82
N LYS A 484 10.04 18.38 18.78
CA LYS A 484 11.33 18.66 19.44
C LYS A 484 12.47 18.66 18.41
N HIS A 485 13.48 19.47 18.69
CA HIS A 485 14.67 19.71 17.86
C HIS A 485 15.93 19.65 18.75
N GLN A 486 17.12 19.82 18.16
CA GLN A 486 18.46 19.83 18.82
C GLN A 486 19.01 18.45 19.25
N GLN A 487 20.33 18.18 19.24
CA GLN A 487 21.47 18.89 18.63
C GLN A 487 22.68 17.94 18.53
N LEU A 488 23.57 18.16 17.56
CA LEU A 488 25.02 17.99 17.70
C LEU A 488 25.72 18.88 16.66
N SER A 489 26.97 19.31 16.92
CA SER A 489 27.67 20.31 16.10
C SER A 489 29.19 20.29 16.29
N ARG A 490 29.92 20.81 15.28
CA ARG A 490 31.40 20.90 15.18
C ARG A 490 32.08 19.53 14.99
N SER A 491 33.29 19.42 14.44
CA SER A 491 34.33 20.39 14.03
C SER A 491 34.85 20.07 12.60
N GLU A 492 34.99 21.02 11.70
CA GLU A 492 36.20 21.83 11.39
C GLU A 492 37.46 21.06 10.90
N ASN A 493 37.84 21.39 9.66
CA ASN A 493 39.17 21.46 9.05
C ASN A 493 40.37 20.67 9.63
N ALA A 494 40.97 19.83 8.78
CA ALA A 494 42.41 19.61 8.75
C ALA A 494 42.89 19.46 7.29
N VAL A 495 43.81 20.32 6.85
CA VAL A 495 44.54 20.18 5.58
C VAL A 495 45.96 19.73 5.91
N ALA A 496 46.42 18.63 5.31
CA ALA A 496 47.81 18.19 5.40
C ALA A 496 48.30 17.71 4.03
N TRP A 497 49.28 18.42 3.46
CA TRP A 497 50.09 17.92 2.36
C TRP A 497 51.22 17.06 2.92
N PHE A 498 51.55 15.94 2.27
CA PHE A 498 52.91 15.44 2.21
C PHE A 498 53.15 14.77 0.84
N ALA A 499 54.41 14.77 0.40
CA ALA A 499 54.82 14.30 -0.92
C ALA A 499 55.94 13.24 -0.81
N VAL A 500 56.44 12.79 -1.98
CA VAL A 500 57.48 11.76 -2.19
C VAL A 500 56.94 10.32 -2.05
N GLY A 501 57.17 9.40 -3.01
CA GLY A 501 57.73 9.59 -4.35
C GLY A 501 58.23 8.28 -5.01
N MET A 502 58.60 8.37 -6.29
CA MET A 502 59.41 7.43 -7.11
C MET A 502 58.92 5.97 -7.27
N GLY A 503 58.84 5.48 -8.52
CA GLY A 503 58.80 4.03 -8.79
C GLY A 503 58.28 3.62 -10.17
N VAL A 504 59.22 3.47 -11.13
CA VAL A 504 59.06 2.89 -12.50
C VAL A 504 58.18 3.70 -13.46
#